data_AF-A0A849IHK1-F1
#
_entry.id   AF-A0A849IHK1-F1
#
_cell.length_a   1.000
_cell.length_b   1.000
_cell.length_c   1.000
_cell.angle_alpha   90.00
_cell.angle_beta   90.00
_cell.angle_gamma   90.00
#
_symmetry.space_group_name_H-M   'P 1'
#
loop_
_entity.id
_entity.type
_entity.pdbx_description
1 polymer ?
#
loop_
_entity_poly.entity_id
_entity_poly.type
_entity_poly.pdbx_seq_one_letter_code
_entity_poly.pdbx_strand_id
1 'polypeptide(L)'
;MKFADSKIEICRYFLYIKQGLDHWIVEYREDTSKRWVRLDPEILGQDVLDHPEDLGPGEFLTGGEAWSAFRQGKIDPASFGVYGSENWGPGEIRGNAVKDLAALNKVEMLPWDTWGRMEDAYKGETGPDYDELLDTLAAACAADDPAGITTLYARNDLTVPPELSC
;
A
#
# COMPACT_ATOMS: atom_id res chain seq x y z
N MET A 1 1.57 -28.48 3.24
CA MET A 1 0.81 -27.27 3.58
C MET A 1 0.30 -26.70 2.27
N LYS A 2 -1.00 -26.80 1.98
CA LYS A 2 -1.57 -26.29 0.73
C LYS A 2 -1.98 -24.84 0.97
N PHE A 3 -1.16 -23.89 0.53
CA PHE A 3 -1.55 -22.49 0.45
C PHE A 3 -2.47 -22.34 -0.78
N ALA A 4 -3.75 -22.63 -0.63
CA ALA A 4 -4.68 -22.64 -1.76
C ALA A 4 -5.31 -21.26 -2.04
N ASP A 5 -5.26 -20.32 -1.09
CA ASP A 5 -5.85 -18.98 -1.23
C ASP A 5 -4.96 -17.89 -0.59
N SER A 6 -3.65 -18.09 -0.51
CA SER A 6 -2.73 -17.03 -0.08
C SER A 6 -2.69 -15.95 -1.15
N LYS A 7 -3.34 -14.81 -0.90
CA LYS A 7 -2.85 -13.57 -1.51
C LYS A 7 -1.41 -13.41 -0.98
N ILE A 8 -0.46 -13.15 -1.87
CA ILE A 8 0.91 -12.78 -1.56
C ILE A 8 1.04 -11.31 -2.02
N GLU A 9 1.85 -10.54 -1.27
CA GLU A 9 2.28 -9.13 -1.45
C GLU A 9 1.26 -8.02 -1.10
N ILE A 10 1.71 -6.87 -0.53
CA ILE A 10 2.08 -5.59 -1.22
C ILE A 10 2.82 -4.56 -0.28
N CYS A 11 3.47 -3.54 -0.87
CA CYS A 11 4.18 -2.28 -0.47
C CYS A 11 3.36 -1.27 0.35
N ARG A 12 3.80 -0.91 1.55
CA ARG A 12 2.95 -0.39 2.63
C ARG A 12 3.80 0.21 3.76
N TYR A 13 3.15 0.86 4.74
CA TYR A 13 3.84 1.61 5.77
C TYR A 13 4.09 0.81 7.06
N PHE A 14 5.37 0.60 7.40
CA PHE A 14 5.81 0.06 8.68
C PHE A 14 5.95 1.19 9.72
N LEU A 15 5.21 1.09 10.83
CA LEU A 15 5.11 2.15 11.86
C LEU A 15 6.04 1.89 13.05
N TYR A 16 7.35 1.83 12.84
CA TYR A 16 8.27 1.49 13.94
C TYR A 16 8.75 2.69 14.78
N ILE A 17 8.52 3.93 14.34
CA ILE A 17 9.15 5.12 14.96
C ILE A 17 8.28 6.39 14.92
N LYS A 18 6.95 6.25 14.91
CA LYS A 18 6.00 7.35 14.57
C LYS A 18 6.20 7.93 13.17
N GLN A 19 6.88 7.19 12.31
CA GLN A 19 6.98 7.45 10.87
C GLN A 19 6.38 6.24 10.15
N GLY A 20 5.65 6.49 9.06
CA GLY A 20 5.25 5.44 8.14
C GLY A 20 6.38 5.26 7.13
N LEU A 21 7.13 4.16 7.23
CA LEU A 21 8.19 3.85 6.28
C LEU A 21 7.68 2.91 5.19
N ASP A 22 7.98 3.22 3.93
CA ASP A 22 7.76 2.30 2.80
C ASP A 22 8.41 0.94 3.09
N HIS A 23 7.61 -0.12 3.02
CA HIS A 23 7.95 -1.46 3.47
C HIS A 23 7.03 -2.52 2.87
N TRP A 24 7.40 -3.79 2.85
CA TRP A 24 6.55 -4.84 2.26
C TRP A 24 6.24 -5.92 3.27
N ILE A 25 4.96 -6.31 3.34
CA ILE A 25 4.52 -7.43 4.17
C ILE A 25 3.73 -8.44 3.36
N VAL A 26 3.39 -9.55 4.00
CA VAL A 26 2.48 -10.56 3.48
C VAL A 26 1.11 -10.43 4.16
N GLU A 27 0.04 -10.47 3.37
CA GLU A 27 -1.33 -10.63 3.89
C GLU A 27 -1.93 -11.95 3.40
N TYR A 28 -2.34 -12.82 4.31
CA TYR A 28 -3.00 -14.08 3.95
C TYR A 28 -4.32 -14.25 4.70
N ARG A 29 -5.24 -15.05 4.14
CA ARG A 29 -6.49 -15.38 4.83
C ARG A 29 -6.31 -16.66 5.61
N GLU A 30 -6.46 -16.60 6.92
CA GLU A 30 -6.33 -17.77 7.78
C GLU A 30 -7.48 -18.75 7.52
N ASP A 31 -7.17 -20.04 7.39
CA ASP A 31 -8.17 -21.05 7.06
C ASP A 31 -9.25 -21.23 8.13
N THR A 32 -8.91 -21.08 9.41
CA THR A 32 -9.83 -21.36 10.53
C THR A 32 -10.74 -20.18 10.81
N SER A 33 -10.18 -19.00 11.11
CA SER A 33 -11.00 -17.82 11.42
C SER A 33 -11.54 -17.10 10.19
N LYS A 34 -11.01 -17.40 8.99
CA LYS A 34 -11.26 -16.66 7.74
C LYS A 34 -10.90 -15.17 7.83
N ARG A 35 -10.09 -14.78 8.83
CA ARG A 35 -9.57 -13.41 8.97
C ARG A 35 -8.39 -13.18 8.05
N TRP A 36 -8.18 -11.93 7.67
CA TRP A 36 -6.91 -11.47 7.10
C TRP A 36 -5.86 -11.38 8.22
N VAL A 37 -4.69 -11.93 7.95
CA VAL A 37 -3.51 -11.89 8.82
C VAL A 37 -2.43 -11.12 8.09
N ARG A 38 -1.84 -10.15 8.78
CA ARG A 38 -0.71 -9.34 8.32
C ARG A 38 0.56 -9.90 8.96
N LEU A 39 1.58 -10.20 8.18
CA LEU A 39 2.83 -10.79 8.64
C LEU A 39 4.00 -10.08 7.96
N ASP A 40 4.96 -9.61 8.75
CA ASP A 40 6.20 -9.05 8.25
C ASP A 40 7.31 -10.11 8.28
N PRO A 41 7.70 -10.67 7.12
CA PRO A 41 8.73 -11.71 7.08
C PRO A 41 10.15 -11.17 7.35
N GLU A 42 10.41 -9.87 7.17
CA GLU A 42 11.74 -9.29 7.34
C GLU A 42 12.18 -9.37 8.80
N ILE A 43 11.26 -9.11 9.72
CA ILE A 43 11.53 -9.00 11.15
C ILE A 43 11.17 -10.26 11.95
N LEU A 44 10.81 -11.36 11.29
CA LEU A 44 10.52 -12.63 11.98
C LEU A 44 11.74 -13.09 12.79
N GLY A 45 11.53 -13.30 14.10
CA GLY A 45 12.59 -13.71 15.03
C GLY A 45 13.53 -12.57 15.44
N GLN A 46 13.24 -11.33 15.05
CA GLN A 46 13.91 -10.13 15.53
C GLN A 46 13.11 -9.49 16.69
N ASP A 47 13.80 -8.76 17.56
CA ASP A 47 13.18 -8.02 18.68
C ASP A 47 12.76 -6.61 18.21
N VAL A 48 11.90 -6.59 17.19
CA VAL A 48 11.34 -5.37 16.60
C VAL A 48 9.89 -5.22 17.06
N LEU A 49 9.01 -6.14 16.67
CA LEU A 49 7.62 -6.18 17.16
C LEU A 49 7.38 -7.45 17.99
N ASP A 50 6.38 -7.39 18.88
CA ASP A 50 5.99 -8.53 19.71
C ASP A 50 5.42 -9.69 18.88
N HIS A 51 4.67 -9.35 17.81
CA HIS A 51 3.93 -10.30 16.97
C HIS A 51 4.13 -10.03 15.47
N PRO A 52 5.35 -10.13 14.93
CA PRO A 52 5.62 -9.90 13.50
C PRO A 52 4.88 -10.89 12.58
N GLU A 53 4.45 -12.04 13.10
CA GLU A 53 3.62 -13.02 12.41
C GLU A 53 2.12 -12.70 12.34
N ASP A 54 1.66 -11.71 13.11
CA ASP A 54 0.26 -11.28 13.19
C ASP A 54 0.16 -9.82 13.63
N LEU A 55 0.53 -8.90 12.74
CA LEU A 55 0.58 -7.46 13.01
C LEU A 55 -0.79 -6.95 13.49
N GLY A 56 -0.76 -6.28 14.64
CA GLY A 56 -1.90 -5.67 15.27
C GLY A 56 -2.38 -4.40 14.56
N PRO A 57 -3.59 -3.92 14.89
CA PRO A 57 -4.12 -2.67 14.35
C PRO A 57 -3.18 -1.50 14.65
N GLY A 58 -2.81 -0.75 13.61
CA GLY A 58 -1.97 0.44 13.74
C GLY A 58 -0.46 0.17 13.86
N GLU A 59 -0.01 -1.09 13.88
CA GLU A 59 1.41 -1.43 13.67
C GLU A 59 1.81 -1.27 12.20
N PHE A 60 0.80 -1.24 11.33
CA PHE A 60 0.96 -1.19 9.90
C PHE A 60 -0.23 -0.56 9.20
N LEU A 61 0.03 0.22 8.15
CA LEU A 61 -0.99 0.80 7.28
C LEU A 61 -0.75 0.43 5.83
N THR A 62 -1.79 -0.07 5.17
CA THR A 62 -1.82 -0.13 3.70
C THR A 62 -1.73 1.28 3.10
N GLY A 63 -1.35 1.41 1.84
CA GLY A 63 -1.38 2.68 1.12
C GLY A 63 -2.80 3.28 1.08
N GLY A 64 -3.84 2.45 0.93
CA GLY A 64 -5.23 2.89 1.02
C GLY A 64 -5.65 3.36 2.42
N GLU A 65 -5.19 2.69 3.49
CA GLU A 65 -5.41 3.09 4.87
C GLU A 65 -4.68 4.40 5.22
N ALA A 66 -3.41 4.52 4.79
CA ALA A 66 -2.62 5.74 4.96
C ALA A 66 -3.24 6.91 4.19
N TRP A 67 -3.67 6.70 2.94
CA TRP A 67 -4.41 7.69 2.16
C TRP A 67 -5.66 8.15 2.90
N SER A 68 -6.49 7.21 3.36
CA SER A 68 -7.72 7.53 4.11
C SER A 68 -7.42 8.30 5.39
N ALA A 69 -6.39 7.92 6.15
CA ALA A 69 -5.99 8.59 7.37
C ALA A 69 -5.47 10.01 7.10
N PHE A 70 -4.67 10.18 6.04
CA PHE A 70 -4.18 11.49 5.59
C PHE A 70 -5.34 12.41 5.23
N ARG A 71 -6.29 11.93 4.42
CA ARG A 71 -7.48 12.69 4.01
C ARG A 71 -8.38 13.09 5.17
N GLN A 72 -8.38 12.31 6.24
CA GLN A 72 -9.11 12.61 7.48
C GLN A 72 -8.32 13.48 8.47
N GLY A 73 -7.08 13.88 8.15
CA GLY A 73 -6.22 14.66 9.04
C GLY A 73 -5.75 13.90 10.28
N LYS A 74 -5.74 12.55 10.22
CA LYS A 74 -5.35 11.68 11.35
C LYS A 74 -3.85 11.41 11.43
N ILE A 75 -3.12 11.63 10.34
CA ILE A 75 -1.67 11.45 10.25
C ILE A 75 -1.03 12.71 9.66
N ASP A 76 0.21 12.98 10.05
CA ASP A 76 1.05 13.97 9.40
C ASP A 76 1.71 13.32 8.17
N PRO A 77 1.38 13.73 6.94
CA PRO A 77 1.95 13.10 5.75
C PRO A 77 3.47 13.28 5.68
N ALA A 78 4.05 14.31 6.30
CA ALA A 78 5.51 14.51 6.29
C ALA A 78 6.27 13.41 7.06
N SER A 79 5.56 12.60 7.85
CA SER A 79 6.12 11.43 8.54
C SER A 79 6.07 10.14 7.72
N PHE A 80 5.58 10.20 6.47
CA PHE A 80 5.42 9.03 5.60
C PHE A 80 6.39 9.12 4.42
N GLY A 81 7.23 8.11 4.21
CA GLY A 81 8.31 8.18 3.22
C GLY A 81 9.17 6.93 3.08
N VAL A 82 10.17 7.01 2.21
CA VAL A 82 11.19 5.97 2.05
C VAL A 82 12.45 6.38 2.83
N TYR A 83 12.85 5.56 3.80
CA TYR A 83 14.04 5.83 4.62
C TYR A 83 15.30 5.98 3.74
N GLY A 84 16.12 7.00 4.02
CA GLY A 84 17.34 7.27 3.28
C GLY A 84 17.14 7.96 1.92
N SER A 85 15.93 8.41 1.60
CA SER A 85 15.61 9.14 0.37
C SER A 85 14.98 10.52 0.65
N GLU A 86 14.77 11.28 -0.42
CA GLU A 86 13.99 12.53 -0.44
C GLU A 86 12.48 12.32 -0.68
N ASN A 87 12.05 11.09 -0.93
CA ASN A 87 10.66 10.73 -1.19
C ASN A 87 9.87 10.60 0.10
N TRP A 88 9.19 11.69 0.47
CA TRP A 88 8.33 11.79 1.64
C TRP A 88 7.06 12.56 1.31
N GLY A 89 6.05 12.44 2.17
CA GLY A 89 4.86 13.27 2.10
C GLY A 89 3.72 12.66 1.30
N PRO A 90 2.75 13.50 0.90
CA PRO A 90 1.54 13.04 0.22
C PRO A 90 1.81 12.30 -1.10
N GLY A 91 2.88 12.65 -1.82
CA GLY A 91 3.26 11.96 -3.07
C GLY A 91 3.54 10.47 -2.83
N GLU A 92 4.29 10.16 -1.76
CA GLU A 92 4.60 8.78 -1.38
C GLU A 92 3.35 8.01 -0.97
N ILE A 93 2.44 8.63 -0.20
CA ILE A 93 1.18 7.98 0.22
C ILE A 93 0.34 7.61 -1.01
N ARG A 94 0.26 8.50 -2.00
CA ARG A 94 -0.44 8.22 -3.25
C ARG A 94 0.23 7.09 -4.04
N GLY A 95 1.55 7.13 -4.17
CA GLY A 95 2.32 6.09 -4.86
C GLY A 95 2.11 4.71 -4.25
N ASN A 96 2.22 4.60 -2.93
CA ASN A 96 1.96 3.37 -2.18
C ASN A 96 0.52 2.85 -2.38
N ALA A 97 -0.50 3.72 -2.37
CA ALA A 97 -1.88 3.31 -2.63
C ALA A 97 -2.08 2.70 -4.03
N VAL A 98 -1.38 3.22 -5.04
CA VAL A 98 -1.44 2.68 -6.41
C VAL A 98 -0.61 1.39 -6.54
N LYS A 99 0.54 1.28 -5.88
CA LYS A 99 1.32 0.04 -5.80
C LYS A 99 0.52 -1.09 -5.15
N ASP A 100 -0.16 -0.80 -4.04
CA ASP A 100 -1.13 -1.69 -3.38
C ASP A 100 -2.16 -2.24 -4.37
N LEU A 101 -2.73 -1.38 -5.20
CA LEU A 101 -3.71 -1.79 -6.20
C LEU A 101 -3.11 -2.75 -7.25
N ALA A 102 -1.87 -2.52 -7.70
CA ALA A 102 -1.21 -3.39 -8.67
C ALA A 102 -0.98 -4.80 -8.13
N ALA A 103 -0.43 -4.95 -6.92
CA ALA A 103 -0.19 -6.29 -6.39
C ALA A 103 -1.46 -6.98 -5.82
N LEU A 104 -2.52 -6.22 -5.50
CA LEU A 104 -3.88 -6.81 -5.36
C LEU A 104 -4.36 -7.45 -6.68
N ASN A 105 -3.92 -6.93 -7.83
CA ASN A 105 -4.16 -7.48 -9.17
C ASN A 105 -3.04 -8.42 -9.66
N LYS A 106 -2.18 -8.90 -8.75
CA LYS A 106 -1.14 -9.90 -9.04
C LYS A 106 -0.08 -9.44 -10.04
N VAL A 107 0.23 -8.14 -10.00
CA VAL A 107 1.33 -7.56 -10.76
C VAL A 107 2.49 -7.29 -9.82
N GLU A 108 3.59 -8.01 -10.04
CA GLU A 108 4.85 -7.88 -9.29
C GLU A 108 5.61 -6.65 -9.78
N MET A 109 5.91 -5.71 -8.87
CA MET A 109 6.61 -4.45 -9.16
C MET A 109 7.83 -4.30 -8.27
N LEU A 110 8.86 -3.61 -8.75
CA LEU A 110 9.98 -3.20 -7.91
C LEU A 110 9.53 -2.08 -6.96
N PRO A 111 10.17 -1.94 -5.78
CA PRO A 111 9.81 -0.90 -4.81
C PRO A 111 9.91 0.54 -5.37
N TRP A 112 10.84 0.77 -6.29
CA TRP A 112 11.09 2.07 -6.92
C TRP A 112 10.37 2.25 -8.26
N ASP A 113 9.57 1.29 -8.71
CA ASP A 113 8.79 1.45 -9.94
C ASP A 113 7.74 2.54 -9.74
N THR A 114 7.61 3.41 -10.75
CA THR A 114 6.61 4.48 -10.80
C THR A 114 5.88 4.44 -12.13
N TRP A 115 4.58 4.71 -12.11
CA TRP A 115 3.75 4.75 -13.33
C TRP A 115 2.54 5.64 -13.14
N GLY A 116 1.76 5.81 -14.22
CA GLY A 116 0.57 6.65 -14.20
C GLY A 116 0.91 8.07 -13.78
N ARG A 117 0.28 8.55 -12.70
CA ARG A 117 0.46 9.92 -12.18
C ARG A 117 1.39 9.98 -10.96
N MET A 118 2.16 8.94 -10.66
CA MET A 118 3.05 8.93 -9.48
C MET A 118 4.12 10.02 -9.54
N GLU A 119 4.78 10.23 -10.68
CA GLU A 119 5.77 11.30 -10.81
C GLU A 119 5.17 12.69 -10.55
N ASP A 120 4.01 12.97 -11.15
CA ASP A 120 3.28 14.21 -10.93
C ASP A 120 2.86 14.33 -9.45
N ALA A 121 2.52 13.21 -8.80
CA ALA A 121 2.20 13.19 -7.38
C ALA A 121 3.40 13.57 -6.51
N TYR A 122 4.61 13.09 -6.83
CA TYR A 122 5.84 13.49 -6.17
C TYR A 122 6.18 14.97 -6.38
N LYS A 123 5.88 15.52 -7.56
CA LYS A 123 6.08 16.95 -7.87
C LYS A 123 4.98 17.87 -7.30
N GLY A 124 3.90 17.30 -6.74
CA GLY A 124 2.73 18.06 -6.28
C GLY A 124 1.88 18.63 -7.41
N GLU A 125 1.98 18.03 -8.61
CA GLU A 125 1.32 18.46 -9.85
C GLU A 125 0.00 17.69 -10.11
N THR A 126 -0.40 16.83 -9.18
CA THR A 126 -1.72 16.16 -9.20
C THR A 126 -2.82 17.06 -8.65
N GLY A 127 -4.03 16.91 -9.20
CA GLY A 127 -5.19 17.73 -8.85
C GLY A 127 -6.22 17.01 -7.98
N PRO A 128 -7.30 17.71 -7.58
CA PRO A 128 -8.40 17.13 -6.80
C PRO A 128 -9.05 15.90 -7.46
N ASP A 129 -9.02 15.82 -8.78
CA ASP A 129 -9.50 14.67 -9.55
C ASP A 129 -8.74 13.39 -9.23
N TYR A 130 -7.43 13.49 -8.99
CA TYR A 130 -6.62 12.34 -8.58
C TYR A 130 -6.86 11.97 -7.12
N ASP A 131 -7.08 12.96 -6.26
CA ASP A 131 -7.44 12.71 -4.86
C ASP A 131 -8.79 11.97 -4.75
N GLU A 132 -9.79 12.36 -5.55
CA GLU A 132 -11.08 11.66 -5.63
C GLU A 132 -10.95 10.23 -6.18
N LEU A 133 -10.04 10.02 -7.14
CA LEU A 133 -9.72 8.68 -7.64
C LEU A 133 -9.12 7.80 -6.54
N LEU A 134 -8.19 8.33 -5.75
CA LEU A 134 -7.58 7.61 -4.63
C LEU A 134 -8.54 7.42 -3.46
N ASP A 135 -9.46 8.36 -3.22
CA ASP A 135 -10.56 8.18 -2.27
C ASP A 135 -11.42 6.97 -2.69
N THR A 136 -11.69 6.81 -3.99
CA THR A 136 -12.42 5.65 -4.54
C THR A 136 -11.61 4.35 -4.41
N LEU A 137 -10.31 4.40 -4.70
CA LEU A 137 -9.39 3.27 -4.55
C LEU A 137 -9.35 2.77 -3.10
N ALA A 138 -9.11 3.67 -2.15
CA ALA A 138 -9.04 3.33 -0.74
C ALA A 138 -10.37 2.75 -0.24
N ALA A 139 -11.51 3.29 -0.69
CA ALA A 139 -12.83 2.75 -0.34
C ALA A 139 -13.04 1.33 -0.89
N ALA A 140 -12.63 1.04 -2.13
CA ALA A 140 -12.74 -0.30 -2.71
C ALA A 140 -11.86 -1.32 -1.97
N CYS A 141 -10.62 -0.93 -1.61
CA CYS A 141 -9.74 -1.76 -0.81
C CYS A 141 -10.30 -2.03 0.60
N ALA A 142 -10.82 -1.00 1.28
CA ALA A 142 -11.40 -1.13 2.62
C ALA A 142 -12.67 -2.00 2.65
N ALA A 143 -13.41 -2.04 1.53
CA ALA A 143 -14.60 -2.88 1.39
C ALA A 143 -14.29 -4.35 1.05
N ASP A 144 -13.01 -4.71 0.82
CA ASP A 144 -12.58 -6.00 0.24
C ASP A 144 -13.42 -6.35 -1.00
N ASP A 145 -13.63 -5.37 -1.90
CA ASP A 145 -14.42 -5.50 -3.13
C ASP A 145 -13.52 -5.88 -4.32
N PRO A 146 -13.43 -7.17 -4.69
CA PRO A 146 -12.49 -7.60 -5.72
C PRO A 146 -12.89 -7.08 -7.11
N ALA A 147 -14.19 -6.92 -7.36
CA ALA A 147 -14.69 -6.41 -8.64
C ALA A 147 -14.37 -4.91 -8.79
N GLY A 148 -14.55 -4.14 -7.72
CA GLY A 148 -14.15 -2.74 -7.65
C GLY A 148 -12.64 -2.57 -7.84
N ILE A 149 -11.83 -3.37 -7.14
CA ILE A 149 -10.37 -3.40 -7.25
C ILE A 149 -9.91 -3.66 -8.70
N THR A 150 -10.45 -4.70 -9.35
CA THR A 150 -10.11 -5.00 -10.75
C THR A 150 -10.57 -3.91 -11.71
N THR A 151 -11.76 -3.34 -11.49
CA THR A 151 -12.30 -2.26 -12.34
C THR A 151 -11.45 -0.98 -12.23
N LEU A 152 -10.99 -0.64 -11.03
CA LEU A 152 -10.13 0.51 -10.79
C LEU A 152 -8.75 0.31 -11.42
N TYR A 153 -8.17 -0.88 -11.27
CA TYR A 153 -6.87 -1.18 -11.85
C TYR A 153 -6.85 -1.03 -13.36
N ALA A 154 -7.96 -1.29 -14.04
CA ALA A 154 -8.07 -1.12 -15.50
C ALA A 154 -8.04 0.35 -15.98
N ARG A 155 -8.01 1.35 -15.08
CA ARG A 155 -7.89 2.77 -15.48
C ARG A 155 -6.45 3.09 -15.89
N ASN A 156 -6.29 3.89 -16.94
CA ASN A 156 -4.97 4.29 -17.47
C ASN A 156 -4.08 4.98 -16.43
N ASP A 157 -4.67 5.69 -15.47
CA ASP A 157 -3.93 6.37 -14.39
C ASP A 157 -3.35 5.40 -13.34
N LEU A 158 -3.84 4.15 -13.29
CA LEU A 158 -3.60 3.20 -12.22
C LEU A 158 -2.98 1.87 -12.69
N THR A 159 -3.27 1.44 -13.93
CA THR A 159 -2.69 0.21 -14.49
C THR A 159 -1.19 0.38 -14.68
N VAL A 160 -0.43 -0.67 -14.35
CA VAL A 160 0.97 -0.76 -14.75
C VAL A 160 1.02 -0.83 -16.30
N PRO A 161 1.82 0.01 -16.97
CA PRO A 161 1.97 -0.06 -18.42
C PRO A 161 2.78 -1.31 -18.82
N PRO A 162 2.63 -1.81 -20.06
CA PRO A 162 3.40 -2.97 -20.54
C PRO A 162 4.91 -2.77 -20.51
N GLU A 163 5.35 -1.52 -20.62
CA GLU A 163 6.74 -1.10 -20.54
C GLU A 163 6.82 0.07 -19.56
N LEU A 164 7.64 -0.07 -18.52
CA LEU A 164 8.04 1.04 -17.67
C LEU A 164 9.20 1.77 -18.34
N SER A 165 9.10 3.09 -18.47
CA SER A 165 10.23 3.90 -18.90
C SER A 165 11.26 3.95 -17.77
N CYS A 166 12.39 3.25 -17.96
CA CYS A 166 13.58 3.39 -17.11
C CYS A 166 14.27 4.73 -17.28
#